data_AF-A0A366SEQ3-F1
#
_entry.id   AF-A0A366SEQ3-F1
#
_cell.length_a   1.000
_cell.length_b   1.000
_cell.length_c   1.000
_cell.angle_alpha   90.00
_cell.angle_beta   90.00
_cell.angle_gamma   90.00
#
_symmetry.space_group_name_H-M   'P 1'
#
loop_
_entity.id
_entity.type
_entity.pdbx_description
1 polymer ?
#
loop_
_entity_poly.entity_id
_entity_poly.type
_entity_poly.pdbx_seq_one_letter_code
_entity_poly.pdbx_strand_id
1 'polypeptide(L)'
;MSFIKGLLFSTSLAIANAKPISPSKVVRAAASPSTFPLGDACENEWKYLNFDSGSDADKAHLQKLHDVICNGELRAVAAWGVQAAEDSKKSTNVAYDVFFSAEEDIPATIQDVLSRIAGQSTTEGKIGKIVGTMIVDNNGKCAAIPDTVDVLRDLDFKGRCDGKETEAYTDTDTDKREKIHFCDLGYDKPIGGGDIQCSSLDKYPSIKIDTFSRVALHETLHYSTVGPASKLDSQIVDQKNRDGDYAYGPERAHGLNDPDQDGQPGKAESNADNYAWMAVTSWVSYLCTPEDEQDAWDSYFSEDPPEY
;
A
#
# COMPACT_ATOMS: atom_id res chain seq x y z
N MET A 1 -26.56 69.29 -60.48
CA MET A 1 -25.68 68.19 -60.95
C MET A 1 -24.96 67.59 -59.75
N SER A 2 -24.82 66.26 -59.77
CA SER A 2 -24.07 65.40 -58.84
C SER A 2 -24.76 64.93 -57.55
N PHE A 3 -25.25 63.69 -57.66
CA PHE A 3 -25.65 62.77 -56.60
C PHE A 3 -24.42 62.24 -55.85
N ILE A 4 -24.43 62.25 -54.52
CA ILE A 4 -23.46 61.52 -53.69
C ILE A 4 -23.95 60.07 -53.60
N LYS A 5 -23.27 59.17 -54.31
CA LYS A 5 -23.40 57.72 -54.18
C LYS A 5 -22.57 57.24 -52.99
N GLY A 6 -23.22 56.62 -52.01
CA GLY A 6 -22.57 55.82 -50.99
C GLY A 6 -21.98 54.55 -51.60
N LEU A 7 -20.74 54.24 -51.23
CA LEU A 7 -20.08 52.96 -51.52
C LEU A 7 -19.79 52.29 -50.18
N LEU A 8 -20.61 51.30 -49.83
CA LEU A 8 -20.34 50.36 -48.74
C LEU A 8 -19.32 49.36 -49.28
N PHE A 9 -18.09 49.41 -48.77
CA PHE A 9 -17.14 48.31 -48.92
C PHE A 9 -17.48 47.23 -47.90
N SER A 10 -18.08 46.14 -48.37
CA SER A 10 -18.20 44.90 -47.61
C SER A 10 -16.85 44.18 -47.61
N THR A 11 -16.14 44.20 -46.49
CA THR A 11 -15.03 43.27 -46.25
C THR A 11 -15.58 41.96 -45.70
N SER A 12 -15.75 40.98 -46.58
CA SER A 12 -16.01 39.60 -46.20
C SER A 12 -14.75 39.02 -45.54
N LEU A 13 -14.71 39.01 -44.21
CA LEU A 13 -13.79 38.16 -43.46
C LEU A 13 -14.25 36.72 -43.68
N ALA A 14 -13.52 35.98 -44.52
CA ALA A 14 -13.63 34.53 -44.55
C ALA A 14 -13.13 34.00 -43.20
N ILE A 15 -14.06 33.65 -42.32
CA ILE A 15 -13.76 32.87 -41.12
C ILE A 15 -13.37 31.49 -41.61
N ALA A 16 -12.06 31.25 -41.76
CA ALA A 16 -11.55 29.90 -41.84
C ALA A 16 -11.89 29.22 -40.51
N ASN A 17 -12.84 28.29 -40.54
CA ASN A 17 -13.12 27.39 -39.43
C ASN A 17 -11.88 26.53 -39.19
N ALA A 18 -10.93 27.04 -38.42
CA ALA A 18 -9.92 26.21 -37.80
C ALA A 18 -10.66 25.24 -36.88
N LYS A 19 -10.60 23.95 -37.22
CA LYS A 19 -11.02 22.89 -36.28
C LYS A 19 -10.34 23.18 -34.94
N PRO A 20 -11.07 23.11 -33.80
CA PRO A 20 -10.41 23.16 -32.51
C PRO A 20 -9.37 22.02 -32.50
N ILE A 21 -8.10 22.39 -32.31
CA ILE A 21 -7.06 21.42 -32.01
C ILE A 21 -7.42 20.91 -30.63
N SER A 22 -8.14 19.80 -30.56
CA SER A 22 -8.27 19.06 -29.31
C SER A 22 -6.85 18.83 -28.79
N PRO A 23 -6.56 19.13 -27.50
CA PRO A 23 -5.28 18.75 -26.94
C PRO A 23 -5.12 17.26 -27.21
N SER A 24 -4.06 16.91 -27.94
CA SER A 24 -3.70 15.50 -28.10
C SER A 24 -3.67 14.94 -26.69
N LYS A 25 -4.43 13.86 -26.44
CA LYS A 25 -4.23 13.05 -25.25
C LYS A 25 -2.73 12.88 -25.13
N VAL A 26 -2.13 13.45 -24.09
CA VAL A 26 -0.81 13.02 -23.67
C VAL A 26 -1.05 11.56 -23.33
N VAL A 27 -0.76 10.69 -24.29
CA VAL A 27 -0.56 9.28 -24.02
C VAL A 27 0.59 9.32 -23.05
N ARG A 28 0.29 9.18 -21.74
CA ARG A 28 1.30 8.82 -20.77
C ARG A 28 1.97 7.62 -21.42
N ALA A 29 3.22 7.79 -21.86
CA ALA A 29 4.01 6.66 -22.28
C ALA A 29 3.87 5.65 -21.15
N ALA A 30 3.42 4.43 -21.49
CA ALA A 30 3.46 3.35 -20.52
C ALA A 30 4.88 3.36 -19.96
N ALA A 31 5.01 3.49 -18.63
CA ALA A 31 6.32 3.46 -18.00
C ALA A 31 7.06 2.24 -18.54
N SER A 32 8.27 2.46 -19.05
CA SER A 32 9.11 1.40 -19.63
C SER A 32 9.15 0.19 -18.70
N PRO A 33 9.15 -1.04 -19.23
CA PRO A 33 9.37 -2.24 -18.42
C PRO A 33 10.62 -2.07 -17.54
N SER A 34 10.63 -2.73 -16.37
CA SER A 34 11.80 -2.76 -15.49
C SER A 34 13.06 -3.09 -16.32
N THR A 35 14.11 -2.28 -16.17
CA THR A 35 15.41 -2.50 -16.81
C THR A 35 16.26 -3.54 -16.09
N PHE A 36 15.74 -4.18 -15.04
CA PHE A 36 16.45 -5.11 -14.18
C PHE A 36 15.81 -6.50 -14.26
N PRO A 37 16.25 -7.37 -15.18
CA PRO A 37 15.75 -8.74 -15.22
C PRO A 37 16.42 -9.55 -14.12
N LEU A 38 15.67 -9.82 -13.04
CA LEU A 38 15.91 -10.99 -12.21
C LEU A 38 15.24 -12.18 -12.88
N GLY A 39 15.88 -12.74 -13.91
CA GLY A 39 15.28 -13.84 -14.68
C GLY A 39 13.95 -13.46 -15.35
N ASP A 40 13.02 -14.43 -15.39
CA ASP A 40 11.67 -14.22 -15.90
C ASP A 40 10.81 -13.52 -14.83
N ALA A 41 10.48 -12.26 -15.06
CA ALA A 41 9.55 -11.52 -14.21
C ALA A 41 8.23 -12.30 -14.05
N CYS A 42 7.68 -12.32 -12.84
CA CYS A 42 6.39 -12.97 -12.63
C CYS A 42 5.21 -12.05 -12.96
N GLU A 43 4.02 -12.64 -13.12
CA GLU A 43 2.82 -11.89 -13.46
C GLU A 43 2.51 -10.85 -12.36
N ASN A 44 2.31 -9.59 -12.78
CA ASN A 44 2.01 -8.43 -11.96
C ASN A 44 3.12 -8.01 -10.96
N GLU A 45 4.37 -8.32 -11.25
CA GLU A 45 5.52 -7.80 -10.51
C GLU A 45 5.64 -6.27 -10.61
N TRP A 46 6.16 -5.64 -9.55
CA TRP A 46 6.39 -4.20 -9.50
C TRP A 46 7.30 -3.69 -10.62
N LYS A 47 7.21 -2.39 -10.90
CA LYS A 47 8.19 -1.71 -11.75
C LYS A 47 9.34 -1.20 -10.89
N TYR A 48 10.55 -1.67 -11.16
CA TYR A 48 11.75 -1.24 -10.45
C TYR A 48 12.45 -0.08 -11.17
N LEU A 49 12.81 0.97 -10.42
CA LEU A 49 13.57 2.13 -10.91
C LEU A 49 14.82 2.37 -10.07
N ASN A 50 15.86 2.90 -10.72
CA ASN A 50 17.08 3.42 -10.09
C ASN A 50 17.91 2.42 -9.26
N PHE A 51 17.80 1.12 -9.53
CA PHE A 51 18.73 0.12 -9.01
C PHE A 51 20.03 0.11 -9.82
N ASP A 52 21.17 -0.19 -9.20
CA ASP A 52 22.44 -0.40 -9.88
C ASP A 52 22.74 -1.90 -10.02
N SER A 53 22.62 -2.41 -11.25
CA SER A 53 22.98 -3.82 -11.55
C SER A 53 24.47 -4.15 -11.32
N GLY A 54 25.33 -3.17 -11.10
CA GLY A 54 26.72 -3.36 -10.66
C GLY A 54 26.87 -3.51 -9.15
N SER A 55 25.91 -3.05 -8.36
CA SER A 55 25.90 -3.09 -6.89
C SER A 55 25.36 -4.42 -6.39
N ASP A 56 26.12 -5.12 -5.54
CA ASP A 56 25.65 -6.38 -4.95
C ASP A 56 24.52 -6.15 -3.92
N ALA A 57 24.50 -4.97 -3.27
CA ALA A 57 23.41 -4.59 -2.38
C ALA A 57 22.09 -4.40 -3.16
N ASP A 58 22.13 -3.64 -4.27
CA ASP A 58 20.95 -3.41 -5.11
C ASP A 58 20.44 -4.72 -5.73
N LYS A 59 21.33 -5.64 -6.12
CA LYS A 59 20.93 -6.98 -6.57
C LYS A 59 20.21 -7.77 -5.46
N ALA A 60 20.72 -7.72 -4.22
CA ALA A 60 20.09 -8.38 -3.10
C ALA A 60 18.70 -7.77 -2.77
N HIS A 61 18.59 -6.44 -2.82
CA HIS A 61 17.33 -5.71 -2.65
C HIS A 61 16.32 -6.09 -3.74
N LEU A 62 16.75 -6.07 -5.01
CA LEU A 62 15.93 -6.53 -6.12
C LEU A 62 15.48 -7.98 -5.90
N GLN A 63 16.38 -8.88 -5.47
CA GLN A 63 16.04 -10.29 -5.28
C GLN A 63 14.96 -10.45 -4.21
N LYS A 64 15.06 -9.72 -3.09
CA LYS A 64 14.03 -9.71 -2.05
C LYS A 64 12.69 -9.15 -2.56
N LEU A 65 12.70 -8.08 -3.36
CA LEU A 65 11.51 -7.52 -3.99
C LEU A 65 10.86 -8.49 -4.99
N HIS A 66 11.67 -9.24 -5.72
CA HIS A 66 11.20 -10.27 -6.63
C HIS A 66 10.59 -11.44 -5.86
N ASP A 67 11.31 -11.96 -4.87
CA ASP A 67 10.90 -13.13 -4.09
C ASP A 67 9.57 -12.89 -3.37
N VAL A 68 9.37 -11.71 -2.76
CA VAL A 68 8.13 -11.40 -2.05
C VAL A 68 6.89 -11.42 -2.96
N ILE A 69 7.05 -11.11 -4.26
CA ILE A 69 5.95 -11.21 -5.23
C ILE A 69 5.90 -12.61 -5.86
N CYS A 70 7.02 -13.10 -6.38
CA CYS A 70 7.05 -14.28 -7.26
C CYS A 70 6.92 -15.61 -6.50
N ASN A 71 7.34 -15.65 -5.22
CA ASN A 71 6.99 -16.76 -4.33
C ASN A 71 5.52 -16.71 -3.89
N GLY A 72 4.81 -15.62 -4.19
CA GLY A 72 3.40 -15.42 -3.84
C GLY A 72 3.18 -14.98 -2.40
N GLU A 73 4.21 -14.49 -1.73
CA GLU A 73 4.17 -14.17 -0.31
C GLU A 73 3.32 -12.94 0.00
N LEU A 74 3.53 -11.83 -0.71
CA LEU A 74 2.67 -10.65 -0.56
C LEU A 74 1.20 -10.99 -0.82
N ARG A 75 0.96 -11.89 -1.79
CA ARG A 75 -0.38 -12.40 -2.09
C ARG A 75 -0.91 -13.24 -0.95
N ALA A 76 -0.11 -14.14 -0.37
CA ALA A 76 -0.51 -14.97 0.73
C ALA A 76 -0.91 -14.12 1.94
N VAL A 77 -0.08 -13.16 2.36
CA VAL A 77 -0.38 -12.23 3.45
C VAL A 77 -1.69 -11.49 3.17
N ALA A 78 -1.80 -10.81 2.03
CA ALA A 78 -3.01 -10.08 1.68
C ALA A 78 -4.26 -10.98 1.61
N ALA A 79 -4.14 -12.20 1.06
CA ALA A 79 -5.23 -13.15 0.96
C ALA A 79 -5.70 -13.69 2.32
N TRP A 80 -4.79 -13.89 3.28
CA TRP A 80 -5.16 -14.25 4.64
C TRP A 80 -5.89 -13.11 5.34
N GLY A 81 -5.50 -11.85 5.09
CA GLY A 81 -6.29 -10.72 5.55
C GLY A 81 -7.67 -10.62 4.87
N VAL A 82 -7.79 -10.97 3.57
CA VAL A 82 -9.09 -11.12 2.89
C VAL A 82 -9.95 -12.19 3.56
N GLN A 83 -9.35 -13.33 3.91
CA GLN A 83 -10.04 -14.43 4.57
C GLN A 83 -10.53 -14.04 5.95
N ALA A 84 -9.69 -13.42 6.78
CA ALA A 84 -10.06 -12.92 8.10
C ALA A 84 -11.25 -11.95 8.04
N ALA A 85 -11.20 -10.99 7.11
CA ALA A 85 -12.28 -10.03 6.91
C ALA A 85 -13.56 -10.67 6.33
N GLU A 86 -13.46 -11.74 5.54
CA GLU A 86 -14.61 -12.50 5.05
C GLU A 86 -15.27 -13.34 6.15
N ASP A 87 -14.47 -13.95 7.03
CA ASP A 87 -14.95 -14.77 8.14
C ASP A 87 -15.60 -13.91 9.22
N SER A 88 -15.05 -12.72 9.51
CA SER A 88 -15.61 -11.74 10.45
C SER A 88 -17.05 -11.32 10.11
N LYS A 89 -17.46 -11.42 8.83
CA LYS A 89 -18.86 -11.15 8.42
C LYS A 89 -19.87 -12.19 8.93
N LYS A 90 -19.41 -13.39 9.26
CA LYS A 90 -20.24 -14.56 9.57
C LYS A 90 -20.15 -14.94 11.04
N SER A 91 -19.00 -14.74 11.65
CA SER A 91 -18.69 -15.08 13.04
C SER A 91 -17.53 -14.23 13.54
N THR A 92 -17.31 -14.23 14.85
CA THR A 92 -16.07 -13.73 15.47
C THR A 92 -14.85 -14.32 14.76
N ASN A 93 -13.84 -13.49 14.52
CA ASN A 93 -12.55 -13.89 14.00
C ASN A 93 -11.48 -13.14 14.80
N VAL A 94 -10.80 -13.84 15.72
CA VAL A 94 -9.94 -13.18 16.71
C VAL A 94 -8.81 -12.39 16.05
N ALA A 95 -8.20 -12.93 14.98
CA ALA A 95 -7.15 -12.24 14.24
C ALA A 95 -7.63 -10.92 13.58
N TYR A 96 -8.88 -10.87 13.11
CA TYR A 96 -9.48 -9.64 12.58
C TYR A 96 -9.86 -8.67 13.70
N ASP A 97 -10.53 -9.17 14.74
CA ASP A 97 -11.15 -8.37 15.80
C ASP A 97 -10.11 -7.62 16.65
N VAL A 98 -8.85 -8.07 16.68
CA VAL A 98 -7.73 -7.32 17.27
C VAL A 98 -7.51 -5.98 16.55
N PHE A 99 -7.62 -5.92 15.23
CA PHE A 99 -7.21 -4.75 14.46
C PHE A 99 -8.35 -3.95 13.85
N PHE A 100 -9.56 -4.51 13.76
CA PHE A 100 -10.71 -3.84 13.18
C PHE A 100 -11.99 -4.16 13.92
N SER A 101 -12.93 -3.21 13.90
CA SER A 101 -14.27 -3.42 14.42
C SER A 101 -15.06 -4.33 13.48
N ALA A 102 -15.88 -5.21 14.09
CA ALA A 102 -16.84 -6.07 13.40
C ALA A 102 -18.18 -5.36 13.13
N GLU A 103 -18.21 -4.02 13.22
CA GLU A 103 -19.35 -3.21 12.82
C GLU A 103 -19.78 -3.47 11.37
N GLU A 104 -21.06 -3.23 11.11
CA GLU A 104 -21.68 -3.43 9.80
C GLU A 104 -20.87 -2.70 8.70
N ASP A 105 -20.67 -3.37 7.57
CA ASP A 105 -19.90 -2.90 6.39
C ASP A 105 -18.37 -2.76 6.55
N ILE A 106 -17.80 -2.71 7.76
CA ILE A 106 -16.34 -2.60 7.92
C ILE A 106 -15.64 -3.85 7.36
N PRO A 107 -15.97 -5.10 7.75
CA PRO A 107 -15.29 -6.28 7.20
C PRO A 107 -15.42 -6.39 5.67
N ALA A 108 -16.55 -5.97 5.10
CA ALA A 108 -16.75 -5.94 3.65
C ALA A 108 -15.88 -4.89 2.93
N THR A 109 -15.56 -3.79 3.62
CA THR A 109 -14.67 -2.73 3.14
C THR A 109 -13.22 -3.18 3.21
N ILE A 110 -12.78 -3.73 4.35
CA ILE A 110 -11.43 -4.27 4.54
C ILE A 110 -11.14 -5.37 3.53
N GLN A 111 -12.10 -6.27 3.31
CA GLN A 111 -11.97 -7.32 2.30
C GLN A 111 -11.79 -6.75 0.88
N ASP A 112 -12.55 -5.70 0.49
CA ASP A 112 -12.44 -5.10 -0.85
C ASP A 112 -11.06 -4.46 -1.06
N VAL A 113 -10.55 -3.77 -0.05
CA VAL A 113 -9.19 -3.19 -0.04
C VAL A 113 -8.14 -4.28 -0.28
N LEU A 114 -8.13 -5.33 0.53
CA LEU A 114 -7.10 -6.36 0.45
C LEU A 114 -7.24 -7.24 -0.79
N SER A 115 -8.45 -7.46 -1.29
CA SER A 115 -8.70 -8.23 -2.52
C SER A 115 -8.12 -7.56 -3.75
N ARG A 116 -7.98 -6.22 -3.75
CA ARG A 116 -7.31 -5.50 -4.85
C ARG A 116 -5.83 -5.84 -4.92
N ILE A 117 -5.19 -6.04 -3.77
CA ILE A 117 -3.78 -6.39 -3.64
C ILE A 117 -3.59 -7.89 -3.91
N ALA A 118 -4.34 -8.76 -3.24
CA ALA A 118 -4.24 -10.21 -3.38
C ALA A 118 -4.65 -10.71 -4.78
N GLY A 119 -5.54 -9.98 -5.46
CA GLY A 119 -6.20 -10.38 -6.69
C GLY A 119 -7.58 -10.97 -6.41
N GLN A 120 -8.53 -10.74 -7.32
CA GLN A 120 -9.94 -11.16 -7.15
C GLN A 120 -10.18 -12.62 -7.58
N SER A 121 -9.17 -13.28 -8.13
CA SER A 121 -9.24 -14.68 -8.54
C SER A 121 -7.87 -15.35 -8.45
N THR A 122 -7.87 -16.68 -8.35
CA THR A 122 -6.66 -17.50 -8.47
C THR A 122 -6.02 -17.43 -9.86
N THR A 123 -6.77 -16.97 -10.87
CA THR A 123 -6.31 -16.80 -12.25
C THR A 123 -5.58 -15.48 -12.52
N GLU A 124 -5.54 -14.56 -11.56
CA GLU A 124 -4.82 -13.28 -11.70
C GLU A 124 -3.29 -13.40 -11.50
N GLY A 125 -2.77 -14.60 -11.34
CA GLY A 125 -1.33 -14.84 -11.27
C GLY A 125 -0.78 -14.83 -9.85
N LYS A 126 0.41 -14.26 -9.66
CA LYS A 126 1.13 -14.31 -8.38
C LYS A 126 0.70 -13.24 -7.38
N ILE A 127 0.13 -12.15 -7.86
CA ILE A 127 -0.42 -11.04 -7.06
C ILE A 127 -1.50 -10.32 -7.91
N GLY A 128 -2.36 -9.51 -7.28
CA GLY A 128 -3.38 -8.73 -7.97
C GLY A 128 -2.79 -7.75 -8.98
N LYS A 129 -3.53 -7.52 -10.07
CA LYS A 129 -3.06 -6.68 -11.20
C LYS A 129 -2.67 -5.26 -10.82
N ILE A 130 -3.26 -4.71 -9.77
CA ILE A 130 -2.95 -3.34 -9.35
C ILE A 130 -1.51 -3.21 -8.87
N VAL A 131 -0.95 -4.25 -8.25
CA VAL A 131 0.42 -4.26 -7.74
C VAL A 131 1.42 -4.09 -8.89
N GLY A 132 1.18 -4.75 -10.03
CA GLY A 132 2.03 -4.61 -11.23
C GLY A 132 1.99 -3.22 -11.89
N THR A 133 1.11 -2.33 -11.43
CA THR A 133 1.09 -0.93 -11.87
C THR A 133 1.95 -0.01 -11.01
N MET A 134 2.33 -0.46 -9.82
CA MET A 134 3.09 0.31 -8.84
C MET A 134 4.58 0.30 -9.15
N ILE A 135 5.27 1.29 -8.60
CA ILE A 135 6.68 1.58 -8.83
C ILE A 135 7.42 1.49 -7.52
N VAL A 136 8.48 0.69 -7.47
CA VAL A 136 9.49 0.71 -6.42
C VAL A 136 10.73 1.44 -6.96
N ASP A 137 11.14 2.50 -6.27
CA ASP A 137 12.24 3.36 -6.71
C ASP A 137 13.36 3.32 -5.67
N ASN A 138 14.57 2.91 -6.06
CA ASN A 138 15.72 2.82 -5.14
C ASN A 138 16.39 4.18 -4.87
N ASN A 139 16.04 5.24 -5.62
CA ASN A 139 16.51 6.58 -5.30
C ASN A 139 15.66 7.11 -4.13
N GLY A 140 16.14 6.94 -2.89
CA GLY A 140 15.52 7.48 -1.65
C GLY A 140 15.48 9.01 -1.55
N LYS A 141 15.67 9.70 -2.68
CA LYS A 141 15.59 11.15 -2.81
C LYS A 141 14.27 11.53 -3.48
N CYS A 142 13.16 11.43 -2.76
CA CYS A 142 12.01 12.26 -3.12
C CYS A 142 12.46 13.70 -2.95
N ALA A 143 12.61 14.44 -4.06
CA ALA A 143 13.09 15.81 -3.96
C ALA A 143 12.14 16.58 -3.05
N ALA A 144 12.69 17.34 -2.10
CA ALA A 144 11.90 18.23 -1.26
C ALA A 144 10.97 19.05 -2.17
N ILE A 145 9.65 18.87 -2.01
CA ILE A 145 8.67 19.69 -2.72
C ILE A 145 8.98 21.15 -2.36
N PRO A 146 9.22 22.04 -3.35
CA PRO A 146 9.50 23.44 -3.07
C PRO A 146 8.33 24.09 -2.32
N ASP A 147 8.53 24.32 -1.01
CA ASP A 147 7.99 25.35 -0.09
C ASP A 147 6.73 26.17 -0.48
N THR A 148 5.73 25.64 -1.18
CA THR A 148 4.63 26.50 -1.69
C THR A 148 3.20 26.05 -1.40
N VAL A 149 2.96 25.03 -0.56
CA VAL A 149 1.60 24.78 -0.02
C VAL A 149 1.68 24.39 1.47
N ASP A 150 1.21 25.31 2.31
CA ASP A 150 1.45 25.40 3.75
C ASP A 150 0.37 24.70 4.60
N VAL A 151 -0.23 23.59 4.12
CA VAL A 151 -1.44 23.04 4.79
C VAL A 151 -1.41 21.53 5.09
N LEU A 152 -0.38 20.76 4.70
CA LEU A 152 -0.28 19.33 5.07
C LEU A 152 1.15 18.91 5.46
N ARG A 153 1.90 19.84 6.07
CA ARG A 153 3.36 19.77 6.19
C ARG A 153 3.90 19.32 7.56
N ASP A 154 3.11 18.56 8.32
CA ASP A 154 3.60 17.81 9.49
C ASP A 154 4.29 16.48 9.11
N LEU A 155 4.82 16.38 7.88
CA LEU A 155 5.63 15.25 7.45
C LEU A 155 7.08 15.51 7.84
N ASP A 156 7.43 15.04 9.03
CA ASP A 156 8.76 15.04 9.67
C ASP A 156 9.84 14.25 8.88
N PHE A 157 9.55 13.85 7.65
CA PHE A 157 10.38 12.98 6.81
C PHE A 157 11.28 13.79 5.87
N LYS A 158 12.09 14.73 6.39
CA LYS A 158 13.19 15.31 5.60
C LYS A 158 14.39 14.36 5.60
N GLY A 159 14.49 13.52 4.56
CA GLY A 159 15.54 12.49 4.43
C GLY A 159 15.02 11.11 4.80
N ARG A 160 14.14 10.56 3.97
CA ARG A 160 13.17 9.52 4.35
C ARG A 160 13.73 8.13 4.62
N CYS A 161 15.05 7.93 4.49
CA CYS A 161 15.77 6.78 5.04
C CYS A 161 16.98 7.19 5.90
N ASP A 162 17.11 8.49 6.18
CA ASP A 162 18.18 9.05 7.02
C ASP A 162 17.78 8.96 8.52
N GLY A 163 16.49 8.69 8.79
CA GLY A 163 15.97 8.33 10.11
C GLY A 163 16.30 6.87 10.44
N LYS A 164 16.81 6.62 11.64
CA LYS A 164 17.23 5.29 12.11
C LYS A 164 16.08 4.29 12.32
N GLU A 165 14.86 4.65 11.98
CA GLU A 165 13.64 3.90 12.31
C GLU A 165 12.67 3.78 11.13
N THR A 166 12.98 4.37 9.96
CA THR A 166 12.10 4.28 8.79
C THR A 166 12.42 3.02 7.98
N GLU A 167 11.41 2.18 7.78
CA GLU A 167 11.53 0.91 7.06
C GLU A 167 11.25 1.08 5.57
N ALA A 168 10.26 1.90 5.25
CA ALA A 168 9.87 2.28 3.91
C ALA A 168 8.98 3.53 3.96
N TYR A 169 8.63 4.04 2.78
CA TYR A 169 7.58 5.04 2.62
C TYR A 169 7.01 5.02 1.19
N THR A 170 5.80 5.55 1.05
CA THR A 170 5.12 5.74 -0.23
C THR A 170 4.75 7.21 -0.41
N ASP A 171 5.15 7.83 -1.51
CA ASP A 171 4.79 9.22 -1.82
C ASP A 171 4.78 9.51 -3.33
N THR A 172 4.18 10.64 -3.70
CA THR A 172 4.26 11.22 -5.03
C THR A 172 5.62 11.92 -5.23
N ASP A 173 6.41 11.42 -6.16
CA ASP A 173 7.69 12.01 -6.53
C ASP A 173 7.52 13.22 -7.47
N THR A 174 8.62 13.92 -7.76
CA THR A 174 8.72 15.08 -8.66
C THR A 174 8.17 14.86 -10.06
N ASP A 175 8.17 13.62 -10.54
CA ASP A 175 7.59 13.22 -11.83
C ASP A 175 6.07 12.99 -11.76
N LYS A 176 5.46 13.28 -10.60
CA LYS A 176 4.02 13.16 -10.30
C LYS A 176 3.51 11.73 -10.37
N ARG A 177 4.39 10.75 -10.12
CA ARG A 177 4.02 9.35 -9.93
C ARG A 177 4.19 9.00 -8.47
N GLU A 178 3.24 8.23 -7.95
CA GLU A 178 3.39 7.57 -6.66
C GLU A 178 4.49 6.51 -6.79
N LYS A 179 5.28 6.35 -5.72
CA LYS A 179 6.40 5.42 -5.67
C LYS A 179 6.57 4.92 -4.25
N ILE A 180 6.92 3.64 -4.13
CA ILE A 180 7.35 3.01 -2.89
C ILE A 180 8.87 3.10 -2.85
N HIS A 181 9.42 3.42 -1.69
CA HIS A 181 10.85 3.32 -1.42
C HIS A 181 11.05 2.54 -0.13
N PHE A 182 11.81 1.45 -0.22
CA PHE A 182 12.21 0.66 0.95
C PHE A 182 13.59 1.12 1.41
N CYS A 183 13.72 1.39 2.71
CA CYS A 183 15.00 1.69 3.35
C CYS A 183 15.74 0.40 3.72
N ASP A 184 17.02 0.51 4.06
CA ASP A 184 17.85 -0.63 4.47
C ASP A 184 17.20 -1.43 5.63
N LEU A 185 16.59 -0.75 6.61
CA LEU A 185 15.88 -1.39 7.72
C LEU A 185 14.70 -2.26 7.26
N GLY A 186 14.01 -1.87 6.18
CA GLY A 186 12.99 -2.71 5.56
C GLY A 186 13.62 -3.96 4.95
N TYR A 187 14.70 -3.78 4.17
CA TYR A 187 15.42 -4.89 3.53
C TYR A 187 16.09 -5.86 4.52
N ASP A 188 16.41 -5.42 5.74
CA ASP A 188 16.99 -6.28 6.78
C ASP A 188 15.99 -7.26 7.40
N LYS A 189 14.68 -7.06 7.21
CA LYS A 189 13.64 -7.95 7.73
C LYS A 189 13.62 -9.31 7.02
N PRO A 190 13.28 -10.42 7.69
CA PRO A 190 13.13 -11.71 7.03
C PRO A 190 12.03 -11.68 5.96
N ILE A 191 12.17 -12.57 4.97
CA ILE A 191 11.07 -12.91 4.06
C ILE A 191 10.13 -13.86 4.84
N GLY A 192 8.84 -13.73 4.65
CA GLY A 192 7.79 -14.23 5.53
C GLY A 192 7.56 -15.75 5.52
N GLY A 193 6.88 -16.21 6.58
CA GLY A 193 6.32 -17.55 6.76
C GLY A 193 7.33 -18.64 7.07
N GLY A 194 8.31 -18.86 6.20
CA GLY A 194 9.30 -19.94 6.35
C GLY A 194 10.32 -19.73 7.47
N ASP A 195 10.61 -18.47 7.79
CA ASP A 195 11.61 -18.09 8.80
C ASP A 195 11.01 -17.94 10.21
N ILE A 196 9.68 -18.03 10.35
CA ILE A 196 8.98 -17.80 11.61
C ILE A 196 9.01 -19.05 12.48
N GLN A 197 9.60 -18.93 13.67
CA GLN A 197 9.65 -20.01 14.66
C GLN A 197 8.43 -19.93 15.58
N CYS A 198 7.36 -20.66 15.25
CA CYS A 198 6.08 -20.62 15.98
C CYS A 198 6.22 -20.77 17.50
N SER A 199 7.13 -21.64 17.96
CA SER A 199 7.37 -21.87 19.39
C SER A 199 8.03 -20.68 20.14
N SER A 200 8.48 -19.66 19.43
CA SER A 200 9.14 -18.46 20.00
C SER A 200 8.22 -17.23 20.06
N LEU A 201 7.02 -17.35 19.48
CA LEU A 201 6.06 -16.26 19.40
C LEU A 201 5.43 -15.99 20.75
N ASP A 202 5.03 -14.73 20.94
CA ASP A 202 4.16 -14.35 22.06
C ASP A 202 2.75 -14.90 21.83
N LYS A 203 1.90 -14.82 22.86
CA LYS A 203 0.50 -15.24 22.76
C LYS A 203 -0.40 -14.21 22.07
N TYR A 204 0.16 -13.04 21.77
CA TYR A 204 -0.45 -11.95 21.01
C TYR A 204 0.41 -11.64 19.79
N PRO A 205 -0.13 -11.03 18.73
CA PRO A 205 0.66 -10.60 17.58
C PRO A 205 1.63 -9.49 18.00
N SER A 206 2.94 -9.77 17.95
CA SER A 206 4.00 -8.83 18.34
C SER A 206 4.99 -8.61 17.19
N ILE A 207 5.95 -7.70 17.37
CA ILE A 207 7.03 -7.47 16.39
C ILE A 207 7.85 -8.73 16.03
N LYS A 208 7.70 -9.85 16.74
CA LYS A 208 8.35 -11.12 16.40
C LYS A 208 7.84 -11.76 15.10
N ILE A 209 6.64 -11.40 14.65
CA ILE A 209 6.10 -11.86 13.36
C ILE A 209 6.39 -10.88 12.21
N ASP A 210 7.26 -9.90 12.47
CA ASP A 210 7.52 -8.84 11.54
C ASP A 210 8.40 -9.29 10.36
N THR A 211 7.97 -8.96 9.14
CA THR A 211 8.55 -9.48 7.90
C THR A 211 8.60 -8.39 6.83
N PHE A 212 9.45 -8.59 5.83
CA PHE A 212 9.47 -7.74 4.66
C PHE A 212 8.11 -7.72 3.93
N SER A 213 7.39 -8.86 3.89
CA SER A 213 6.04 -8.90 3.31
C SER A 213 5.02 -8.02 4.03
N ARG A 214 5.13 -7.87 5.36
CA ARG A 214 4.28 -6.96 6.13
C ARG A 214 4.58 -5.51 5.76
N VAL A 215 5.85 -5.12 5.70
CA VAL A 215 6.26 -3.77 5.24
C VAL A 215 5.78 -3.52 3.81
N ALA A 216 5.99 -4.48 2.91
CA ALA A 216 5.53 -4.40 1.53
C ALA A 216 4.02 -4.21 1.41
N LEU A 217 3.24 -4.92 2.23
CA LEU A 217 1.80 -4.76 2.26
C LEU A 217 1.39 -3.38 2.78
N HIS A 218 2.00 -2.92 3.89
CA HIS A 218 1.82 -1.59 4.45
C HIS A 218 1.97 -0.51 3.37
N GLU A 219 3.10 -0.51 2.66
CA GLU A 219 3.37 0.49 1.62
C GLU A 219 2.43 0.39 0.42
N THR A 220 2.05 -0.84 0.06
CA THR A 220 1.10 -1.08 -1.04
C THR A 220 -0.27 -0.45 -0.72
N LEU A 221 -0.68 -0.42 0.55
CA LEU A 221 -1.96 0.15 0.98
C LEU A 221 -2.02 1.67 0.83
N HIS A 222 -0.88 2.37 0.91
CA HIS A 222 -0.79 3.81 0.69
C HIS A 222 -0.98 4.24 -0.76
N TYR A 223 -0.97 3.34 -1.73
CA TYR A 223 -1.19 3.73 -3.11
C TYR A 223 -2.63 4.22 -3.34
N SER A 224 -2.80 5.35 -4.04
CA SER A 224 -4.12 5.94 -4.32
C SER A 224 -5.05 5.04 -5.14
N THR A 225 -4.50 4.01 -5.78
CA THR A 225 -5.27 3.00 -6.51
C THR A 225 -5.83 1.88 -5.63
N VAL A 226 -5.57 1.92 -4.32
CA VAL A 226 -6.04 0.93 -3.35
C VAL A 226 -7.24 1.49 -2.59
N GLY A 227 -7.03 2.29 -1.54
CA GLY A 227 -8.10 2.83 -0.69
C GLY A 227 -9.14 3.66 -1.46
N PRO A 228 -8.74 4.74 -2.17
CA PRO A 228 -9.70 5.58 -2.90
C PRO A 228 -10.43 4.85 -4.04
N ALA A 229 -9.85 3.79 -4.57
CA ALA A 229 -10.49 3.00 -5.62
C ALA A 229 -11.38 1.88 -5.06
N SER A 230 -11.30 1.58 -3.75
CA SER A 230 -12.05 0.54 -3.05
C SER A 230 -13.37 1.05 -2.50
N LYS A 231 -14.11 0.18 -1.80
CA LYS A 231 -15.27 0.59 -1.01
C LYS A 231 -14.97 1.60 0.09
N LEU A 232 -13.71 1.74 0.50
CA LEU A 232 -13.28 2.71 1.50
C LEU A 232 -13.42 4.15 0.98
N ASP A 233 -13.23 4.37 -0.34
CA ASP A 233 -13.33 5.67 -1.02
C ASP A 233 -12.47 6.78 -0.37
N SER A 234 -11.42 6.39 0.33
CA SER A 234 -10.51 7.30 1.04
C SER A 234 -9.08 6.77 1.03
N GLN A 235 -8.13 7.69 1.24
CA GLN A 235 -6.72 7.36 1.29
C GLN A 235 -6.39 6.62 2.60
N ILE A 236 -5.74 5.47 2.50
CA ILE A 236 -5.12 4.81 3.65
C ILE A 236 -3.78 5.51 3.91
N VAL A 237 -3.59 5.99 5.14
CA VAL A 237 -2.42 6.76 5.57
C VAL A 237 -1.91 6.19 6.90
N ASP A 238 -0.81 6.75 7.41
CA ASP A 238 -0.37 6.47 8.77
C ASP A 238 -1.18 7.31 9.75
N GLN A 239 -2.00 6.63 10.53
CA GLN A 239 -2.85 7.28 11.52
C GLN A 239 -2.09 7.51 12.82
N LYS A 240 -2.56 8.49 13.59
CA LYS A 240 -2.02 8.81 14.90
C LYS A 240 -2.97 8.37 16.00
N ASN A 241 -2.40 7.87 17.08
CA ASN A 241 -3.14 7.64 18.32
C ASN A 241 -3.38 8.98 19.04
N ARG A 242 -4.15 8.92 20.13
CA ARG A 242 -4.53 10.10 20.93
C ARG A 242 -3.34 10.85 21.54
N ASP A 243 -2.22 10.18 21.78
CA ASP A 243 -0.97 10.78 22.25
C ASP A 243 -0.29 11.68 21.20
N GLY A 244 -0.74 11.63 19.94
CA GLY A 244 -0.21 12.39 18.82
C GLY A 244 0.90 11.67 18.06
N ASP A 245 1.30 10.48 18.50
CA ASP A 245 2.29 9.62 17.85
C ASP A 245 1.61 8.69 16.84
N TYR A 246 2.36 8.26 15.82
CA TYR A 246 1.86 7.35 14.79
C TYR A 246 1.54 5.97 15.37
N ALA A 247 0.52 5.33 14.81
CA ALA A 247 0.05 4.02 15.20
C ALA A 247 0.89 2.88 14.59
N TYR A 248 2.21 2.98 14.71
CA TYR A 248 3.15 2.00 14.19
C TYR A 248 3.35 0.83 15.16
N GLY A 249 3.37 -0.39 14.62
CA GLY A 249 3.49 -1.62 15.37
C GLY A 249 2.12 -2.18 15.81
N PRO A 250 2.08 -3.48 16.19
CA PRO A 250 0.82 -4.16 16.42
C PRO A 250 0.06 -3.60 17.65
N GLU A 251 0.76 -3.19 18.70
CA GLU A 251 0.15 -2.62 19.91
C GLU A 251 -0.55 -1.29 19.61
N ARG A 252 0.13 -0.40 18.90
CA ARG A 252 -0.41 0.92 18.57
C ARG A 252 -1.49 0.85 17.49
N ALA A 253 -1.35 -0.07 16.53
CA ALA A 253 -2.39 -0.33 15.53
C ALA A 253 -3.66 -0.92 16.17
N HIS A 254 -3.51 -1.91 17.07
CA HIS A 254 -4.62 -2.42 17.89
C HIS A 254 -5.33 -1.29 18.65
N GLY A 255 -4.54 -0.36 19.19
CA GLY A 255 -5.02 0.86 19.83
C GLY A 255 -6.03 1.69 19.04
N LEU A 256 -5.90 1.71 17.71
CA LEU A 256 -6.85 2.45 16.87
C LEU A 256 -8.25 1.80 16.81
N ASN A 257 -8.37 0.55 17.25
CA ASN A 257 -9.62 -0.21 17.34
C ASN A 257 -10.24 -0.17 18.74
N ASP A 258 -9.63 0.52 19.69
CA ASP A 258 -10.13 0.64 21.06
C ASP A 258 -11.43 1.49 21.09
N PRO A 259 -12.57 0.93 21.53
CA PRO A 259 -13.85 1.65 21.62
C PRO A 259 -13.81 2.88 22.54
N ASP A 260 -12.93 2.89 23.54
CA ASP A 260 -12.74 4.06 24.41
C ASP A 260 -12.05 5.23 23.69
N GLN A 261 -11.66 5.03 22.42
CA GLN A 261 -10.91 5.96 21.60
C GLN A 261 -11.65 6.42 20.33
N ASP A 262 -12.98 6.27 20.26
CA ASP A 262 -13.84 6.78 19.16
C ASP A 262 -13.65 8.27 18.81
N GLY A 263 -13.05 9.06 19.71
CA GLY A 263 -12.73 10.49 19.52
C GLY A 263 -11.30 10.81 19.07
N GLN A 264 -10.48 9.79 18.76
CA GLN A 264 -9.09 9.97 18.34
C GLN A 264 -9.00 10.47 16.88
N PRO A 265 -7.88 11.11 16.47
CA PRO A 265 -7.78 11.75 15.16
C PRO A 265 -7.78 10.76 13.99
N GLY A 266 -7.35 9.52 14.24
CA GLY A 266 -7.28 8.45 13.25
C GLY A 266 -8.27 7.32 13.49
N LYS A 267 -8.44 6.46 12.48
CA LYS A 267 -9.28 5.26 12.58
C LYS A 267 -8.59 4.06 11.96
N ALA A 268 -8.86 2.88 12.49
CA ALA A 268 -8.28 1.61 12.03
C ALA A 268 -8.46 1.40 10.52
N GLU A 269 -9.67 1.65 9.96
CA GLU A 269 -9.95 1.46 8.53
C GLU A 269 -9.14 2.37 7.61
N SER A 270 -8.55 3.44 8.14
CA SER A 270 -7.73 4.40 7.40
C SER A 270 -6.24 4.31 7.75
N ASN A 271 -5.82 3.31 8.53
CA ASN A 271 -4.43 3.09 8.95
C ASN A 271 -3.79 1.92 8.21
N ALA A 272 -2.66 2.11 7.52
CA ALA A 272 -1.99 1.04 6.79
C ALA A 272 -1.53 -0.13 7.70
N ASP A 273 -1.06 0.20 8.90
CA ASP A 273 -0.55 -0.81 9.83
C ASP A 273 -1.64 -1.74 10.36
N ASN A 274 -2.88 -1.28 10.55
CA ASN A 274 -4.00 -2.17 10.95
C ASN A 274 -4.22 -3.29 9.92
N TYR A 275 -4.19 -2.97 8.63
CA TYR A 275 -4.33 -3.98 7.57
C TYR A 275 -3.11 -4.90 7.53
N ALA A 276 -1.90 -4.35 7.58
CA ALA A 276 -0.66 -5.11 7.45
C ALA A 276 -0.47 -6.08 8.64
N TRP A 277 -0.72 -5.61 9.86
CA TRP A 277 -0.64 -6.44 11.07
C TRP A 277 -1.74 -7.49 11.12
N MET A 278 -2.99 -7.15 10.79
CA MET A 278 -4.07 -8.14 10.71
C MET A 278 -3.75 -9.25 9.70
N ALA A 279 -3.27 -8.87 8.52
CA ALA A 279 -2.98 -9.81 7.44
C ALA A 279 -1.80 -10.75 7.77
N VAL A 280 -0.69 -10.21 8.31
CA VAL A 280 0.44 -11.06 8.72
C VAL A 280 0.10 -11.92 9.94
N THR A 281 -0.68 -11.39 10.90
CA THR A 281 -1.20 -12.14 12.04
C THR A 281 -2.00 -13.33 11.54
N SER A 282 -2.95 -13.09 10.64
CA SER A 282 -3.81 -14.15 10.09
C SER A 282 -3.01 -15.24 9.37
N TRP A 283 -2.01 -14.84 8.58
CA TRP A 283 -1.16 -15.79 7.88
C TRP A 283 -0.30 -16.62 8.83
N VAL A 284 0.34 -15.98 9.81
CA VAL A 284 1.20 -16.67 10.78
C VAL A 284 0.40 -17.57 11.70
N SER A 285 -0.77 -17.11 12.14
CA SER A 285 -1.73 -17.91 12.87
C SER A 285 -2.03 -19.22 12.13
N TYR A 286 -2.38 -19.15 10.85
CA TYR A 286 -2.60 -20.36 10.05
C TYR A 286 -1.36 -21.26 9.93
N LEU A 287 -0.18 -20.68 9.68
CA LEU A 287 1.07 -21.44 9.57
C LEU A 287 1.45 -22.16 10.86
N CYS A 288 1.13 -21.55 12.01
CA CYS A 288 1.54 -22.04 13.31
C CYS A 288 0.48 -22.91 14.01
N THR A 289 -0.77 -22.89 13.54
CA THR A 289 -1.81 -23.81 13.99
C THR A 289 -1.55 -25.22 13.46
N PRO A 290 -1.61 -26.26 14.32
CA PRO A 290 -1.49 -27.65 13.89
C PRO A 290 -2.46 -28.02 12.76
N GLU A 291 -2.05 -28.92 11.87
CA GLU A 291 -2.84 -29.31 10.69
C GLU A 291 -4.23 -29.86 11.07
N ASP A 292 -4.34 -30.55 12.19
CA ASP A 292 -5.58 -31.10 12.73
C ASP A 292 -6.47 -30.07 13.46
N GLU A 293 -5.99 -28.85 13.63
CA GLU A 293 -6.68 -27.73 14.30
C GLU A 293 -6.85 -26.51 13.38
N GLN A 294 -6.54 -26.62 12.07
CA GLN A 294 -6.54 -25.47 11.14
C GLN A 294 -7.86 -24.71 11.07
N ASP A 295 -9.00 -25.33 11.38
CA ASP A 295 -10.30 -24.64 11.42
C ASP A 295 -10.38 -23.57 12.53
N ALA A 296 -9.48 -23.60 13.51
CA ALA A 296 -9.37 -22.65 14.62
C ALA A 296 -8.14 -21.73 14.49
N TRP A 297 -7.62 -21.54 13.27
CA TRP A 297 -6.41 -20.75 13.01
C TRP A 297 -6.50 -19.34 13.60
N ASP A 298 -7.65 -18.69 13.52
CA ASP A 298 -7.85 -17.30 13.92
C ASP A 298 -7.56 -17.07 15.41
N SER A 299 -7.63 -18.12 16.23
CA SER A 299 -7.41 -18.11 17.67
C SER A 299 -6.00 -18.56 18.11
N TYR A 300 -5.05 -18.71 17.18
CA TYR A 300 -3.66 -19.07 17.51
C TYR A 300 -3.04 -18.08 18.51
N PHE A 301 -3.20 -16.78 18.23
CA PHE A 301 -2.95 -15.73 19.19
C PHE A 301 -4.19 -15.58 20.07
N SER A 302 -4.05 -15.91 21.35
CA SER A 302 -5.16 -15.98 22.29
C SER A 302 -5.29 -14.76 23.20
N GLU A 303 -4.35 -13.81 23.10
CA GLU A 303 -4.27 -12.61 23.93
C GLU A 303 -4.21 -11.37 23.03
N ASP A 304 -4.78 -10.26 23.49
CA ASP A 304 -4.64 -8.96 22.83
C ASP A 304 -3.22 -8.42 23.01
N PRO A 305 -2.72 -7.60 22.07
CA PRO A 305 -1.49 -6.84 22.27
C PRO A 305 -1.60 -5.96 23.55
N PRO A 306 -0.49 -5.73 24.27
CA PRO A 306 -0.49 -4.78 25.37
C PRO A 306 -1.00 -3.40 24.98
N GLU A 307 -1.60 -2.69 25.94
CA GLU A 307 -1.88 -1.26 25.81
C GLU A 307 -0.57 -0.48 25.54
N TYR A 308 -0.67 0.59 24.74
CA TYR A 308 0.46 1.41 24.30
C TYR A 308 0.56 2.76 25.01
#